data_AF-A0AAT9FIY7-F1
#
_entry.id   AF-A0AAT9FIY7-F1
#
_cell.length_a   1.000
_cell.length_b   1.000
_cell.length_c   1.000
_cell.angle_alpha   90.00
_cell.angle_beta   90.00
_cell.angle_gamma   90.00
#
_symmetry.space_group_name_H-M   'P 1'
#
loop_
_entity.id
_entity.type
_entity.pdbx_description
1 polymer ?
#
loop_
_entity_poly.entity_id
_entity_poly.type
_entity_poly.pdbx_seq_one_letter_code
_entity_poly.pdbx_strand_id
1 'polypeptide(L)'
;MKLLISATALLMTGGLASAALVTYSGDISDARTIGSVDSLRQTDSATILVGGSVTVTSASTTNATIGQLAAGSFTIDGGSLSVDVSASFLLGNGNNGNGIVTLIDGSFTANPTGTFFIGRDNASGLLTISGGTANFGVAPTFDNTGGNGTIDFTLNSAGTLTIAGADESYYQNLYDTTNDLTYDGGNTAAFADVFVVNGSTLSLVPEPSSMALLLGGAGVLLLRRRRC
;
A
#
# COMPACT_ATOMS: atom_id res chain seq x y z
N MET A 1 13.29 11.20 -27.39
CA MET A 1 14.54 10.43 -27.21
C MET A 1 14.16 8.95 -27.25
N LYS A 2 14.54 8.21 -28.30
CA LYS A 2 14.18 6.78 -28.46
C LYS A 2 15.14 5.94 -27.62
N LEU A 3 14.65 5.34 -26.55
CA LEU A 3 15.43 4.39 -25.76
C LEU A 3 15.28 2.98 -26.34
N LEU A 4 16.41 2.40 -26.70
CA LEU A 4 16.54 1.03 -27.19
C LEU A 4 16.59 0.09 -25.97
N ILE A 5 15.64 -0.83 -25.84
CA ILE A 5 15.69 -1.88 -24.79
C ILE A 5 15.98 -3.21 -25.46
N SER A 6 17.13 -3.77 -25.12
CA SER A 6 17.56 -5.12 -25.52
C SER A 6 16.68 -6.14 -24.81
N ALA A 7 15.83 -6.84 -25.57
CA ALA A 7 15.17 -8.04 -25.10
C ALA A 7 16.14 -9.21 -25.24
N THR A 8 16.75 -9.65 -24.13
CA THR A 8 17.42 -10.95 -24.12
C THR A 8 16.39 -11.99 -23.71
N ALA A 9 15.72 -12.59 -24.69
CA ALA A 9 15.05 -13.86 -24.50
C ALA A 9 16.13 -14.93 -24.44
N LEU A 10 16.24 -15.66 -23.33
CA LEU A 10 16.95 -16.93 -23.32
C LEU A 10 16.00 -18.04 -22.90
N LEU A 11 15.36 -18.61 -23.91
CA LEU A 11 14.75 -19.93 -23.84
C LEU A 11 15.88 -20.95 -24.01
N MET A 12 16.14 -21.82 -23.02
CA MET A 12 16.62 -23.19 -23.29
C MET A 12 16.55 -24.11 -22.06
N THR A 13 15.62 -25.07 -22.15
CA THR A 13 15.74 -26.51 -21.82
C THR A 13 16.39 -26.92 -20.50
N GLY A 14 15.55 -27.45 -19.60
CA GLY A 14 15.94 -28.47 -18.62
C GLY A 14 16.17 -27.93 -17.21
N GLY A 15 15.24 -28.25 -16.31
CA GLY A 15 15.44 -28.37 -14.85
C GLY A 15 16.11 -27.21 -14.12
N LEU A 16 15.30 -26.50 -13.32
CA LEU A 16 15.59 -25.46 -12.32
C LEU A 16 15.02 -24.09 -12.74
N ALA A 17 14.11 -23.59 -11.91
CA ALA A 17 13.32 -22.39 -12.12
C ALA A 17 14.21 -21.16 -12.36
N SER A 18 14.17 -20.62 -13.58
CA SER A 18 14.81 -19.36 -13.95
C SER A 18 13.94 -18.20 -13.45
N ALA A 19 14.33 -17.57 -12.35
CA ALA A 19 13.74 -16.31 -11.90
C ALA A 19 14.04 -15.20 -12.93
N ALA A 20 13.02 -14.76 -13.67
CA ALA A 20 13.11 -13.58 -14.51
C ALA A 20 13.12 -12.34 -13.60
N LEU A 21 14.31 -11.74 -13.42
CA LEU A 21 14.49 -10.47 -12.75
C LEU A 21 13.96 -9.35 -13.65
N VAL A 22 12.80 -8.78 -13.33
CA VAL A 22 12.37 -7.51 -13.93
C VAL A 22 12.80 -6.39 -12.99
N THR A 23 14.02 -5.89 -13.20
CA THR A 23 14.46 -4.61 -12.61
C THR A 23 13.96 -3.50 -13.51
N TYR A 24 12.99 -2.70 -13.04
CA TYR A 24 12.63 -1.46 -13.71
C TYR A 24 13.34 -0.29 -13.03
N SER A 25 13.99 0.54 -13.83
CA SER A 25 14.60 1.81 -13.43
C SER A 25 14.15 2.85 -14.45
N GLY A 26 13.02 3.51 -14.18
CA GLY A 26 12.43 4.56 -14.98
C GLY A 26 11.01 4.91 -14.54
N ASP A 27 10.47 6.05 -14.97
CA ASP A 27 9.05 6.40 -14.81
C ASP A 27 8.18 5.52 -15.74
N ILE A 28 7.21 4.78 -15.18
CA ILE A 28 6.23 4.02 -15.98
C ILE A 28 5.07 4.96 -16.30
N SER A 29 5.19 5.75 -17.36
CA SER A 29 4.14 6.70 -17.78
C SER A 29 3.11 6.12 -18.77
N ASP A 30 3.29 4.87 -19.24
CA ASP A 30 2.37 4.19 -20.16
C ASP A 30 1.95 2.82 -19.60
N ALA A 31 0.65 2.51 -19.66
CA ALA A 31 0.09 1.23 -19.21
C ALA A 31 0.80 0.05 -19.90
N ARG A 32 1.63 -0.66 -19.15
CA ARG A 32 2.40 -1.81 -19.62
C ARG A 32 2.13 -2.97 -18.67
N THR A 33 1.42 -3.97 -19.18
CA THR A 33 1.35 -5.29 -18.55
C THR A 33 2.76 -5.86 -18.46
N ILE A 34 3.38 -5.80 -17.28
CA ILE A 34 4.57 -6.60 -17.01
C ILE A 34 4.08 -8.04 -16.86
N GLY A 35 4.02 -8.78 -17.96
CA GLY A 35 3.54 -10.17 -17.94
C GLY A 35 4.32 -11.00 -16.93
N SER A 36 3.59 -11.82 -16.15
CA SER A 36 4.09 -12.90 -15.27
C SER A 36 5.49 -12.65 -14.69
N VAL A 37 5.60 -11.71 -13.74
CA VAL A 37 6.82 -11.54 -12.98
C VAL A 37 6.84 -12.61 -11.90
N ASP A 38 7.51 -13.73 -12.16
CA ASP A 38 7.62 -14.87 -11.24
C ASP A 38 8.39 -14.49 -9.94
N SER A 39 9.02 -13.30 -9.91
CA SER A 39 9.43 -12.61 -8.68
C SER A 39 9.76 -11.13 -8.97
N LEU A 40 9.01 -10.16 -8.43
CA LEU A 40 9.38 -8.73 -8.49
C LEU A 40 10.56 -8.47 -7.54
N ARG A 41 11.75 -8.97 -7.85
CA ARG A 41 12.95 -8.74 -7.02
C ARG A 41 13.48 -7.34 -7.29
N GLN A 42 12.91 -6.34 -6.63
CA GLN A 42 13.43 -4.98 -6.68
C GLN A 42 14.59 -4.85 -5.69
N THR A 43 15.80 -4.76 -6.23
CA THR A 43 17.03 -4.48 -5.48
C THR A 43 17.48 -3.07 -5.83
N ASP A 44 17.49 -2.17 -4.84
CA ASP A 44 18.25 -0.92 -4.81
C ASP A 44 17.70 0.30 -5.61
N SER A 45 16.45 0.31 -6.07
CA SER A 45 15.87 1.51 -6.71
C SER A 45 14.40 1.70 -6.35
N ALA A 46 13.94 2.94 -6.23
CA ALA A 46 12.52 3.27 -6.09
C ALA A 46 11.82 3.14 -7.45
N THR A 47 10.66 2.47 -7.49
CA THR A 47 9.79 2.44 -8.67
C THR A 47 8.60 3.35 -8.41
N ILE A 48 8.31 4.27 -9.34
CA ILE A 48 7.16 5.18 -9.25
C ILE A 48 6.18 4.84 -10.37
N LEU A 49 4.93 4.60 -10.00
CA LEU A 49 3.80 4.45 -10.92
C LEU A 49 2.97 5.73 -10.86
N VAL A 50 2.93 6.50 -11.96
CA VAL A 50 2.19 7.78 -12.05
C VAL A 50 0.88 7.62 -12.82
N GLY A 51 0.64 6.43 -13.42
CA GLY A 51 -0.52 6.13 -14.24
C GLY A 51 -0.43 4.75 -14.89
N GLY A 52 -1.53 4.30 -15.53
CA GLY A 52 -1.60 2.96 -16.12
C GLY A 52 -1.75 1.85 -15.09
N SER A 53 -1.47 0.61 -15.47
CA SER A 53 -1.59 -0.54 -14.57
C SER A 53 -0.36 -1.45 -14.62
N VAL A 54 0.05 -1.92 -13.44
CA VAL A 54 1.05 -2.97 -13.23
C VAL A 54 0.35 -4.15 -12.59
N THR A 55 0.43 -5.32 -13.23
CA THR A 55 -0.10 -6.56 -12.68
C THR A 55 1.04 -7.55 -12.45
N VAL A 56 1.20 -8.00 -11.21
CA VAL A 56 2.10 -9.08 -10.82
C VAL A 56 1.26 -10.34 -10.65
N THR A 57 1.44 -11.30 -11.55
CA THR A 57 0.84 -12.63 -11.43
C THR A 57 1.89 -13.72 -11.34
N SER A 58 1.63 -14.73 -10.52
CA SER A 58 2.42 -15.96 -10.52
C SER A 58 1.52 -17.17 -10.26
N ALA A 59 1.63 -18.16 -11.14
CA ALA A 59 0.99 -19.47 -11.00
C ALA A 59 1.87 -20.48 -10.23
N SER A 60 3.07 -20.06 -9.78
CA SER A 60 4.03 -20.92 -9.09
C SER A 60 3.90 -20.79 -7.57
N THR A 61 4.61 -21.66 -6.84
CA THR A 61 4.76 -21.57 -5.38
C THR A 61 5.77 -20.50 -4.95
N THR A 62 6.23 -19.66 -5.87
CA THR A 62 7.24 -18.63 -5.59
C THR A 62 6.57 -17.39 -5.05
N ASN A 63 7.11 -16.86 -3.96
CA ASN A 63 6.57 -15.66 -3.35
C ASN A 63 6.88 -14.41 -4.21
N ALA A 64 5.93 -13.48 -4.26
CA ALA A 64 6.23 -12.10 -4.67
C ALA A 64 6.74 -11.32 -3.46
N THR A 65 7.78 -10.50 -3.64
CA THR A 65 8.39 -9.77 -2.53
C THR A 65 8.86 -8.40 -2.98
N ILE A 66 8.48 -7.34 -2.27
CA ILE A 66 9.11 -6.02 -2.39
C ILE A 66 10.14 -5.92 -1.26
N GLY A 67 11.42 -5.67 -1.60
CA GLY A 67 12.51 -5.62 -0.63
C GLY A 67 12.95 -6.99 -0.09
N GLN A 68 13.57 -7.85 -0.92
CA GLN A 68 13.95 -9.22 -0.49
C GLN A 68 15.40 -9.36 0.03
N LEU A 69 16.33 -8.54 -0.47
CA LEU A 69 17.77 -8.67 -0.17
C LEU A 69 18.40 -7.33 0.25
N ALA A 70 17.69 -6.23 -0.02
CA ALA A 70 18.01 -4.87 0.31
C ALA A 70 16.70 -4.07 0.38
N ALA A 71 16.77 -2.80 0.77
CA ALA A 71 15.61 -1.92 0.76
C ALA A 71 15.03 -1.79 -0.67
N GLY A 72 13.74 -2.07 -0.81
CA GLY A 72 12.96 -1.84 -2.02
C GLY A 72 11.78 -0.93 -1.71
N SER A 73 11.53 0.05 -2.58
CA SER A 73 10.38 0.93 -2.45
C SER A 73 9.56 1.03 -3.74
N PHE A 74 8.25 1.06 -3.59
CA PHE A 74 7.29 1.22 -4.68
C PHE A 74 6.30 2.33 -4.34
N THR A 75 6.29 3.39 -5.14
CA THR A 75 5.38 4.52 -4.98
C THR A 75 4.30 4.46 -6.04
N ILE A 76 3.04 4.63 -5.64
CA ILE A 76 1.87 4.68 -6.51
C ILE A 76 1.29 6.09 -6.35
N ASP A 77 1.47 6.91 -7.37
CA ASP A 77 1.03 8.30 -7.48
C ASP A 77 0.09 8.42 -8.68
N GLY A 78 -0.92 7.55 -8.70
CA GLY A 78 -1.81 7.30 -9.82
C GLY A 78 -1.66 5.89 -10.42
N GLY A 79 -2.66 5.49 -11.21
CA GLY A 79 -2.69 4.16 -11.83
C GLY A 79 -3.07 3.03 -10.85
N SER A 80 -2.71 1.79 -11.19
CA SER A 80 -3.00 0.62 -10.34
C SER A 80 -1.86 -0.39 -10.27
N LEU A 81 -1.52 -0.82 -9.06
CA LEU A 81 -0.71 -2.01 -8.81
C LEU A 81 -1.63 -3.15 -8.35
N SER A 82 -1.61 -4.27 -9.06
CA SER A 82 -2.34 -5.48 -8.68
C SER A 82 -1.38 -6.64 -8.50
N VAL A 83 -1.37 -7.26 -7.33
CA VAL A 83 -0.59 -8.46 -7.01
C VAL A 83 -1.55 -9.62 -6.81
N ASP A 84 -1.54 -10.58 -7.72
CA ASP A 84 -2.40 -11.77 -7.71
C ASP A 84 -1.52 -13.01 -7.90
N VAL A 85 -1.06 -13.57 -6.79
CA VAL A 85 -0.05 -14.64 -6.77
C VAL A 85 -0.57 -15.88 -6.07
N SER A 86 -0.19 -17.05 -6.56
CA SER A 86 -0.62 -18.34 -6.00
C SER A 86 0.11 -18.68 -4.69
N ALA A 87 1.22 -18.02 -4.40
CA ALA A 87 2.02 -18.18 -3.19
C ALA A 87 1.79 -17.01 -2.21
N SER A 88 2.78 -16.67 -1.39
CA SER A 88 2.72 -15.53 -0.49
C SER A 88 3.16 -14.23 -1.19
N PHE A 89 2.63 -13.11 -0.71
CA PHE A 89 3.16 -11.78 -1.03
C PHE A 89 3.84 -11.21 0.21
N LEU A 90 4.99 -10.57 0.06
CA LEU A 90 5.78 -10.04 1.16
C LEU A 90 6.17 -8.59 0.90
N LEU A 91 5.87 -7.71 1.85
CA LEU A 91 6.48 -6.40 1.97
C LEU A 91 7.60 -6.50 2.99
N GLY A 92 8.82 -6.59 2.50
CA GLY A 92 10.02 -6.85 3.28
C GLY A 92 10.20 -8.34 3.58
N ASN A 93 11.43 -8.84 3.41
CA ASN A 93 11.79 -10.22 3.74
C ASN A 93 13.29 -10.34 4.02
N GLY A 94 13.66 -10.99 5.13
CA GLY A 94 15.03 -11.35 5.49
C GLY A 94 15.84 -10.20 6.12
N ASN A 95 17.01 -10.53 6.69
CA ASN A 95 17.80 -9.68 7.58
C ASN A 95 18.23 -8.27 7.12
N ASN A 96 17.89 -7.81 5.90
CA ASN A 96 18.10 -6.44 5.41
C ASN A 96 17.10 -6.04 4.30
N GLY A 97 16.11 -6.88 4.01
CA GLY A 97 15.18 -6.66 2.91
C GLY A 97 14.00 -5.81 3.37
N ASN A 98 14.15 -4.50 3.51
CA ASN A 98 13.02 -3.65 3.87
C ASN A 98 12.12 -3.39 2.65
N GLY A 99 10.82 -3.61 2.78
CA GLY A 99 9.85 -3.37 1.72
C GLY A 99 8.96 -2.19 2.04
N ILE A 100 8.94 -1.18 1.17
CA ILE A 100 8.12 0.02 1.35
C ILE A 100 7.17 0.15 0.18
N VAL A 101 5.89 0.37 0.46
CA VAL A 101 4.90 0.81 -0.51
C VAL A 101 4.32 2.14 -0.05
N THR A 102 4.29 3.13 -0.93
CA THR A 102 3.69 4.44 -0.66
C THR A 102 2.56 4.67 -1.67
N LEU A 103 1.34 4.76 -1.18
CA LEU A 103 0.15 5.04 -1.97
C LEU A 103 -0.25 6.50 -1.78
N ILE A 104 0.06 7.31 -2.80
CA ILE A 104 -0.26 8.74 -2.88
C ILE A 104 -1.62 8.94 -3.56
N ASP A 105 -1.86 8.23 -4.66
CA ASP A 105 -3.14 8.19 -5.38
C ASP A 105 -3.23 6.88 -6.20
N GLY A 106 -4.40 6.56 -6.76
CA GLY A 106 -4.62 5.36 -7.55
C GLY A 106 -5.05 4.15 -6.71
N SER A 107 -4.63 2.95 -7.10
CA SER A 107 -4.99 1.73 -6.37
C SER A 107 -3.84 0.74 -6.16
N PHE A 108 -3.86 0.10 -5.00
CA PHE A 108 -3.01 -1.03 -4.66
C PHE A 108 -3.89 -2.21 -4.26
N THR A 109 -3.87 -3.29 -5.04
CA THR A 109 -4.60 -4.52 -4.75
C THR A 109 -3.62 -5.66 -4.50
N ALA A 110 -3.80 -6.40 -3.40
CA ALA A 110 -3.02 -7.61 -3.11
C ALA A 110 -3.95 -8.77 -2.76
N ASN A 111 -3.97 -9.80 -3.61
CA ASN A 111 -4.79 -11.00 -3.49
C ASN A 111 -3.91 -12.27 -3.57
N PRO A 112 -2.90 -12.45 -2.71
CA PRO A 112 -2.19 -13.72 -2.67
C PRO A 112 -3.13 -14.85 -2.23
N THR A 113 -2.98 -16.03 -2.83
CA THR A 113 -3.64 -17.26 -2.35
C THR A 113 -2.98 -17.77 -1.06
N GLY A 114 -1.68 -17.52 -0.90
CA GLY A 114 -0.95 -17.76 0.35
C GLY A 114 -1.13 -16.63 1.36
N THR A 115 -0.10 -16.37 2.15
CA THR A 115 -0.14 -15.31 3.17
C THR A 115 0.34 -13.99 2.58
N PHE A 116 -0.29 -12.89 2.97
CA PHE A 116 0.28 -11.57 2.80
C PHE A 116 1.08 -11.20 4.06
N PHE A 117 2.40 -11.03 3.96
CA PHE A 117 3.25 -10.55 5.04
C PHE A 117 3.59 -9.07 4.88
N ILE A 118 3.53 -8.32 5.98
CA ILE A 118 4.12 -6.99 6.10
C ILE A 118 5.17 -7.07 7.21
N GLY A 119 6.44 -7.03 6.84
CA GLY A 119 7.56 -7.37 7.71
C GLY A 119 7.65 -8.89 7.94
N ARG A 120 8.86 -9.46 7.77
CA ARG A 120 9.12 -10.89 7.99
C ARG A 120 10.61 -11.20 8.12
N ASP A 121 10.97 -12.15 8.97
CA ASP A 121 12.33 -12.70 9.06
C ASP A 121 13.39 -11.58 9.30
N ASN A 122 13.16 -10.72 10.29
CA ASN A 122 13.93 -9.50 10.61
C ASN A 122 13.91 -8.36 9.57
N ALA A 123 13.07 -8.42 8.54
CA ALA A 123 12.80 -7.29 7.65
C ALA A 123 11.70 -6.38 8.15
N SER A 124 11.78 -5.08 7.83
CA SER A 124 10.66 -4.17 7.99
C SER A 124 9.80 -4.08 6.74
N GLY A 125 8.48 -4.09 6.91
CA GLY A 125 7.50 -3.81 5.88
C GLY A 125 6.72 -2.55 6.23
N LEU A 126 6.63 -1.60 5.31
CA LEU A 126 5.86 -0.38 5.50
C LEU A 126 4.92 -0.15 4.33
N LEU A 127 3.65 0.06 4.63
CA LEU A 127 2.66 0.60 3.71
C LEU A 127 2.23 1.98 4.21
N THR A 128 2.50 3.03 3.44
CA THR A 128 2.02 4.38 3.72
C THR A 128 0.86 4.73 2.79
N ILE A 129 -0.23 5.26 3.34
CA ILE A 129 -1.45 5.63 2.61
C ILE A 129 -1.73 7.12 2.84
N SER A 130 -1.46 7.95 1.83
CA SER A 130 -1.84 9.38 1.83
C SER A 130 -3.03 9.68 0.92
N GLY A 131 -3.36 8.79 -0.01
CA GLY A 131 -4.52 8.88 -0.88
C GLY A 131 -4.84 7.54 -1.54
N GLY A 132 -5.71 7.54 -2.55
CA GLY A 132 -6.05 6.34 -3.31
C GLY A 132 -6.78 5.23 -2.51
N THR A 133 -6.70 4.01 -3.02
CA THR A 133 -7.37 2.84 -2.43
C THR A 133 -6.43 1.64 -2.29
N ALA A 134 -6.25 1.13 -1.08
CA ALA A 134 -5.57 -0.14 -0.82
C ALA A 134 -6.61 -1.24 -0.56
N ASN A 135 -6.54 -2.36 -1.27
CA ASN A 135 -7.50 -3.46 -1.14
C ASN A 135 -6.80 -4.81 -1.03
N PHE A 136 -6.95 -5.49 0.10
CA PHE A 136 -6.32 -6.76 0.37
C PHE A 136 -7.35 -7.88 0.43
N GLY A 137 -7.23 -8.85 -0.47
CA GLY A 137 -8.09 -10.03 -0.52
C GLY A 137 -7.87 -11.02 0.62
N VAL A 138 -6.79 -10.84 1.38
CA VAL A 138 -6.51 -11.58 2.62
C VAL A 138 -5.97 -10.62 3.68
N ALA A 139 -6.23 -10.90 4.95
CA ALA A 139 -5.67 -10.14 6.06
C ALA A 139 -4.14 -10.26 6.09
N PRO A 140 -3.40 -9.15 6.19
CA PRO A 140 -1.96 -9.19 6.33
C PRO A 140 -1.57 -9.81 7.67
N THR A 141 -0.46 -10.54 7.65
CA THR A 141 0.24 -11.05 8.84
C THR A 141 1.45 -10.16 9.09
N PHE A 142 1.56 -9.67 10.32
CA PHE A 142 2.69 -8.88 10.79
C PHE A 142 3.65 -9.79 11.54
N ASP A 143 4.79 -10.12 10.94
CA ASP A 143 5.84 -10.90 11.61
C ASP A 143 6.85 -9.96 12.24
N ASN A 144 6.54 -9.54 13.47
CA ASN A 144 7.35 -8.64 14.26
C ASN A 144 8.55 -9.34 14.96
N THR A 145 8.95 -10.51 14.47
CA THR A 145 10.12 -11.23 14.97
C THR A 145 11.39 -10.58 14.41
N GLY A 146 11.84 -9.51 15.06
CA GLY A 146 13.08 -8.79 14.79
C GLY A 146 13.05 -7.82 13.60
N GLY A 147 11.91 -7.69 12.93
CA GLY A 147 11.56 -6.60 12.02
C GLY A 147 10.21 -6.00 12.42
N ASN A 148 9.75 -4.96 11.74
CA ASN A 148 8.45 -4.34 12.03
C ASN A 148 7.58 -4.29 10.78
N GLY A 149 6.33 -4.73 10.89
CA GLY A 149 5.31 -4.49 9.89
C GLY A 149 4.44 -3.30 10.27
N THR A 150 4.18 -2.37 9.35
CA THR A 150 3.36 -1.21 9.62
C THR A 150 2.52 -0.80 8.43
N ILE A 151 1.26 -0.44 8.69
CA ILE A 151 0.36 0.31 7.82
C ILE A 151 0.17 1.68 8.47
N ASP A 152 0.46 2.74 7.73
CA ASP A 152 0.42 4.11 8.22
C ASP A 152 -0.45 4.99 7.33
N PHE A 153 -1.43 5.66 7.92
CA PHE A 153 -2.17 6.74 7.27
C PHE A 153 -1.50 8.07 7.57
N THR A 154 -1.14 8.84 6.55
CA THR A 154 -0.54 10.16 6.78
C THR A 154 -1.58 11.17 7.23
N LEU A 155 -1.16 12.21 7.94
CA LEU A 155 -1.99 13.38 8.25
C LEU A 155 -2.70 13.90 6.97
N ASN A 156 -4.00 14.20 7.09
CA ASN A 156 -4.88 14.63 5.99
C ASN A 156 -5.03 13.61 4.84
N SER A 157 -4.72 12.32 5.07
CA SER A 157 -4.92 11.28 4.06
C SER A 157 -6.39 11.22 3.61
N ALA A 158 -6.59 11.17 2.30
CA ALA A 158 -7.89 10.89 1.69
C ALA A 158 -8.01 9.41 1.29
N GLY A 159 -7.01 8.59 1.63
CA GLY A 159 -6.93 7.20 1.21
C GLY A 159 -7.87 6.30 1.99
N THR A 160 -8.11 5.12 1.44
CA THR A 160 -8.88 4.06 2.11
C THR A 160 -8.13 2.75 2.10
N LEU A 161 -8.40 1.94 3.12
CA LEU A 161 -7.92 0.57 3.23
C LEU A 161 -9.11 -0.37 3.36
N THR A 162 -9.18 -1.37 2.50
CA THR A 162 -10.13 -2.46 2.60
C THR A 162 -9.36 -3.75 2.79
N ILE A 163 -9.72 -4.52 3.81
CA ILE A 163 -9.18 -5.86 4.05
C ILE A 163 -10.34 -6.84 4.07
N ALA A 164 -10.26 -7.89 3.24
CA ALA A 164 -11.30 -8.90 3.17
C ALA A 164 -11.50 -9.58 4.52
N GLY A 165 -12.74 -9.59 5.00
CA GLY A 165 -13.10 -10.17 6.30
C GLY A 165 -12.72 -9.32 7.52
N ALA A 166 -12.11 -8.14 7.34
CA ALA A 166 -11.88 -7.20 8.42
C ALA A 166 -13.16 -6.45 8.81
N ASP A 167 -13.26 -6.13 10.08
CA ASP A 167 -14.28 -5.28 10.69
C ASP A 167 -13.62 -4.25 11.63
N GLU A 168 -14.44 -3.46 12.32
CA GLU A 168 -13.94 -2.45 13.26
C GLU A 168 -13.07 -3.06 14.37
N SER A 169 -13.44 -4.23 14.89
CA SER A 169 -12.66 -4.90 15.94
C SER A 169 -11.29 -5.33 15.44
N TYR A 170 -11.20 -5.82 14.19
CA TYR A 170 -9.92 -6.15 13.58
C TYR A 170 -9.01 -4.92 13.47
N TYR A 171 -9.51 -3.80 12.92
CA TYR A 171 -8.71 -2.58 12.77
C TYR A 171 -8.32 -1.98 14.13
N GLN A 172 -9.24 -1.97 15.09
CA GLN A 172 -8.96 -1.52 16.45
C GLN A 172 -7.87 -2.36 17.12
N ASN A 173 -7.88 -3.68 16.93
CA ASN A 173 -6.82 -4.55 17.46
C ASN A 173 -5.44 -4.20 16.86
N LEU A 174 -5.38 -3.95 15.54
CA LEU A 174 -4.13 -3.52 14.88
C LEU A 174 -3.62 -2.18 15.43
N TYR A 175 -4.52 -1.28 15.78
CA TYR A 175 -4.19 0.02 16.35
C TYR A 175 -3.75 -0.12 17.82
N ASP A 176 -4.57 -0.71 18.69
CA ASP A 176 -4.35 -0.67 20.14
C ASP A 176 -3.29 -1.65 20.64
N THR A 177 -3.26 -2.87 20.10
CA THR A 177 -2.50 -3.98 20.73
C THR A 177 -1.18 -4.28 20.06
N THR A 178 -1.09 -4.02 18.75
CA THR A 178 0.12 -4.34 17.98
C THR A 178 0.85 -3.11 17.45
N ASN A 179 0.19 -1.94 17.43
CA ASN A 179 0.68 -0.73 16.76
C ASN A 179 1.10 -0.96 15.30
N ASP A 180 0.55 -1.99 14.66
CA ASP A 180 0.82 -2.30 13.26
C ASP A 180 0.00 -1.41 12.33
N LEU A 181 -1.14 -0.88 12.80
CA LEU A 181 -1.88 0.21 12.16
C LEU A 181 -1.59 1.51 12.91
N THR A 182 -1.13 2.52 12.19
CA THR A 182 -0.72 3.82 12.76
C THR A 182 -1.27 5.00 11.96
N TYR A 183 -1.19 6.17 12.57
CA TYR A 183 -1.50 7.45 11.98
C TYR A 183 -0.35 8.43 12.20
N ASP A 184 0.18 8.99 11.10
CA ASP A 184 1.37 9.84 11.09
C ASP A 184 2.57 9.19 11.81
N GLY A 185 2.74 7.89 11.59
CA GLY A 185 3.78 7.06 12.19
C GLY A 185 3.59 6.73 13.67
N GLY A 186 2.42 6.98 14.26
CA GLY A 186 2.16 6.65 15.67
C GLY A 186 0.69 6.43 16.03
N ASN A 187 0.46 6.08 17.30
CA ASN A 187 -0.88 5.90 17.89
C ASN A 187 -1.12 6.96 18.95
N THR A 188 -1.46 8.17 18.50
CA THR A 188 -1.47 9.37 19.33
C THR A 188 -2.85 9.74 19.89
N ALA A 189 -3.91 9.03 19.53
CA ALA A 189 -5.29 9.30 19.95
C ALA A 189 -6.13 8.01 20.10
N ALA A 190 -7.40 8.12 20.48
CA ALA A 190 -8.30 6.97 20.44
C ALA A 190 -8.59 6.57 18.98
N PHE A 191 -8.70 5.27 18.70
CA PHE A 191 -8.95 4.76 17.35
C PHE A 191 -10.11 5.48 16.63
N ALA A 192 -11.24 5.65 17.32
CA ALA A 192 -12.46 6.27 16.77
C ALA A 192 -12.34 7.78 16.52
N ASP A 193 -11.35 8.46 17.11
CA ASP A 193 -11.08 9.88 16.84
C ASP A 193 -10.29 10.04 15.54
N VAL A 194 -9.59 8.98 15.10
CA VAL A 194 -8.70 8.99 13.94
C VAL A 194 -9.33 8.31 12.74
N PHE A 195 -10.05 7.21 12.95
CA PHE A 195 -10.55 6.36 11.88
C PHE A 195 -12.06 6.18 11.89
N VAL A 196 -12.62 6.06 10.68
CA VAL A 196 -13.99 5.63 10.42
C VAL A 196 -13.94 4.28 9.74
N VAL A 197 -14.79 3.35 10.20
CA VAL A 197 -14.97 2.04 9.59
C VAL A 197 -16.37 1.95 8.98
N ASN A 198 -16.44 1.72 7.67
CA ASN A 198 -17.68 1.48 6.94
C ASN A 198 -17.63 0.09 6.28
N GLY A 199 -18.27 -0.90 6.92
CA GLY A 199 -18.12 -2.30 6.54
C GLY A 199 -16.68 -2.75 6.78
N SER A 200 -16.01 -3.24 5.72
CA SER A 200 -14.60 -3.64 5.76
C SER A 200 -13.63 -2.53 5.37
N THR A 201 -14.12 -1.32 5.10
CA THR A 201 -13.30 -0.19 4.64
C THR A 201 -12.99 0.76 5.79
N LEU A 202 -11.71 1.00 6.01
CA LEU A 202 -11.13 1.96 6.94
C LEU A 202 -10.72 3.23 6.18
N SER A 203 -11.02 4.39 6.74
CA SER A 203 -10.52 5.69 6.28
C SER A 203 -10.29 6.63 7.46
N LEU A 204 -9.61 7.75 7.25
CA LEU A 204 -9.52 8.79 8.28
C LEU A 204 -10.88 9.43 8.56
N VAL A 205 -11.08 9.84 9.82
CA VAL A 205 -12.14 10.78 10.20
C VAL A 205 -11.88 12.09 9.48
N PRO A 206 -12.79 12.58 8.63
CA PRO A 206 -12.61 13.88 8.00
C PRO A 206 -12.52 14.95 9.08
N GLU A 207 -11.46 15.76 9.05
CA GLU A 207 -11.41 16.92 9.93
C GLU A 207 -12.68 17.76 9.69
N PRO A 208 -13.38 18.21 10.75
CA PRO A 208 -14.52 19.09 10.58
C PRO A 208 -14.02 20.38 9.95
N SER A 209 -14.13 20.45 8.63
CA SER A 209 -13.81 21.65 7.87
C SER A 209 -14.55 22.81 8.54
N SER A 210 -13.83 23.88 8.87
CA SER A 210 -14.33 25.03 9.63
C SER A 210 -15.48 25.80 8.94
N MET A 211 -16.06 25.22 7.89
CA MET A 211 -17.29 25.64 7.22
C MET A 211 -18.52 25.66 8.14
N ALA A 212 -18.56 24.85 9.20
CA ALA A 212 -19.63 24.92 10.19
C ALA A 212 -19.68 26.27 10.94
N LEU A 213 -18.54 26.97 11.07
CA LEU A 213 -18.49 28.27 11.76
C LEU A 213 -18.86 29.45 10.84
N LEU A 214 -18.66 29.35 9.53
CA LEU A 214 -18.94 30.44 8.59
C LEU A 214 -20.44 30.62 8.31
N LEU A 215 -21.22 29.54 8.33
CA LEU A 215 -22.68 29.60 8.13
C LEU A 215 -23.45 30.04 9.38
N GLY A 216 -22.88 29.87 10.58
CA GLY A 216 -23.43 30.40 11.83
C GLY A 216 -23.15 31.89 12.05
N GLY A 217 -22.06 32.42 11.50
CA GLY A 217 -21.67 33.83 11.66
C GLY A 217 -22.40 34.82 10.74
N ALA A 218 -22.74 34.40 9.52
CA ALA A 218 -23.43 35.27 8.54
C ALA A 218 -24.92 35.46 8.83
N GLY A 219 -25.57 34.52 9.54
CA GLY A 219 -26.99 34.59 9.89
C GLY A 219 -27.35 35.61 10.98
N VAL A 220 -26.42 35.91 11.89
CA VAL A 220 -26.69 36.82 13.04
C VAL A 220 -26.55 38.30 12.67
N LEU A 221 -25.86 38.64 11.57
CA LEU A 221 -25.69 40.02 11.12
C LEU A 221 -26.86 40.55 10.26
N LEU A 222 -27.78 39.70 9.80
CA LEU A 222 -28.93 40.12 8.98
C LEU A 222 -30.23 40.39 9.77
N LEU A 223 -30.25 40.17 11.09
CA LEU A 223 -31.43 40.42 11.93
C LEU A 223 -31.42 41.75 12.71
N ARG A 224 -30.41 42.61 12.53
CA ARG A 224 -30.27 43.84 13.33
C ARG A 224 -30.55 45.16 12.60
N ARG A 225 -31.37 45.17 11.55
CA ARG A 225 -31.82 46.45 10.95
C ARG A 225 -33.22 46.39 10.34
N ARG A 226 -34.25 46.36 11.20
CA ARG A 226 -35.59 46.91 10.89
C ARG A 226 -36.40 47.06 12.18
N ARG A 227 -36.10 48.10 12.96
CA ARG A 227 -37.08 48.81 13.79
C ARG A 227 -36.73 50.29 13.82
N CYS A 228 -37.78 51.09 13.61
CA CYS A 228 -37.87 52.56 13.55
C CYS A 228 -37.45 53.18 12.22
#